data_AF-A0A1R3UM67-F1
#
_entry.id   AF-A0A1R3UM67-F1
#
_cell.length_a   1.000
_cell.length_b   1.000
_cell.length_c   1.000
_cell.angle_alpha   90.00
_cell.angle_beta   90.00
_cell.angle_gamma   90.00
#
_symmetry.space_group_name_H-M   'P 1'
#
loop_
_entity.id
_entity.type
_entity.pdbx_description
1 polymer ?
#
loop_
_entity_poly.entity_id
_entity_poly.type
_entity_poly.pdbx_seq_one_letter_code
_entity_poly.pdbx_strand_id
1 'polypeptide(L)'
;MSGTENSTSGLVTACSVCGDLINTIEFTAPDGERTWVWAHGSSADHDPVPAPADTADVACRCDFCSAPNWGWTIRTTKRFTVVAGEGANGYQANDNGRWSACLPCKRHVVNRDVARLLHRAMMEVRKSFPGESQEFYRAAQKELEGFYTGFFLAEPGEPERTVK
;
A
#
# COMPACT_ATOMS: atom_id res chain seq x y z
N MET A 1 17.95 9.58 -29.83
CA MET A 1 17.33 10.64 -29.01
C MET A 1 17.10 10.03 -27.64
N SER A 2 18.04 10.31 -26.74
CA SER A 2 18.09 9.73 -25.40
C SER A 2 16.98 10.34 -24.55
N GLY A 3 16.06 9.49 -24.10
CA GLY A 3 14.97 9.88 -23.21
C GLY A 3 15.52 10.38 -21.89
N THR A 4 15.02 11.52 -21.47
CA THR A 4 15.34 12.20 -20.22
C THR A 4 15.06 11.29 -19.02
N GLU A 5 16.11 11.08 -18.21
CA GLU A 5 16.03 10.60 -16.84
C GLU A 5 15.21 11.61 -16.03
N ASN A 6 13.89 11.43 -15.99
CA ASN A 6 13.06 12.11 -15.00
C ASN A 6 13.27 11.41 -13.67
N SER A 7 14.18 11.96 -12.88
CA SER A 7 14.33 11.71 -11.45
C SER A 7 12.99 12.04 -10.75
N THR A 8 12.10 11.05 -10.67
CA THR A 8 10.88 11.07 -9.86
C THR A 8 11.24 10.78 -8.41
N SER A 9 12.01 11.70 -7.81
CA SER A 9 12.25 11.69 -6.38
C SER A 9 10.95 12.02 -5.65
N GLY A 10 10.20 11.00 -5.23
CA GLY A 10 9.21 11.08 -4.15
C GLY A 10 7.79 11.60 -4.44
N LEU A 11 7.38 11.77 -5.71
CA LEU A 11 6.02 12.23 -6.02
C LEU A 11 5.01 11.08 -5.95
N VAL A 12 4.19 11.07 -4.90
CA VAL A 12 2.92 10.35 -4.90
C VAL A 12 2.15 10.77 -6.14
N THR A 13 1.83 9.79 -6.97
CA THR A 13 1.12 10.00 -8.23
C THR A 13 -0.32 9.55 -8.00
N ALA A 14 -1.29 10.47 -8.08
CA ALA A 14 -2.70 10.10 -8.12
C ALA A 14 -3.17 9.97 -9.56
N CYS A 15 -4.28 9.28 -9.77
CA CYS A 15 -4.93 9.29 -11.07
C CYS A 15 -5.68 10.61 -11.27
N SER A 16 -5.42 11.28 -12.38
CA SER A 16 -6.13 12.52 -12.76
C SER A 16 -7.63 12.31 -13.04
N VAL A 17 -8.05 11.07 -13.30
CA VAL A 17 -9.45 10.73 -13.61
C VAL A 17 -10.25 10.53 -12.33
N CYS A 18 -9.76 9.71 -11.40
CA CYS A 18 -10.53 9.28 -10.21
C CYS A 18 -9.93 9.74 -8.88
N GLY A 19 -8.72 10.31 -8.86
CA GLY A 19 -8.04 10.76 -7.64
C GLY A 19 -7.47 9.65 -6.76
N ASP A 20 -7.60 8.38 -7.17
CA ASP A 20 -7.01 7.25 -6.45
C ASP A 20 -5.48 7.29 -6.54
N LEU A 21 -4.82 6.76 -5.52
CA LEU A 21 -3.38 6.57 -5.53
C LEU A 21 -2.98 5.55 -6.62
N ILE A 22 -1.97 5.92 -7.41
CA ILE A 22 -1.35 5.04 -8.40
C ILE A 22 -0.09 4.46 -7.77
N ASN A 23 0.01 3.15 -7.79
CA ASN A 23 1.22 2.42 -7.43
C ASN A 23 2.02 2.10 -8.70
N THR A 24 3.34 2.06 -8.56
CA THR A 24 4.23 1.49 -9.57
C THR A 24 4.57 0.07 -9.15
N ILE A 25 4.27 -0.91 -10.01
CA ILE A 25 4.62 -2.32 -9.82
C ILE A 25 5.78 -2.63 -10.75
N GLU A 26 6.93 -2.99 -10.19
CA GLU A 26 8.12 -3.42 -10.94
C GLU A 26 8.11 -4.96 -11.09
N PHE A 27 8.32 -5.44 -12.30
CA PHE A 27 8.49 -6.86 -12.64
C PHE A 27 9.92 -7.10 -13.12
N THR A 28 10.54 -8.19 -12.67
CA THR A 28 11.84 -8.65 -13.17
C THR A 28 11.65 -9.95 -13.94
N ALA A 29 11.93 -9.93 -15.24
CA ALA A 29 11.88 -11.11 -16.09
C ALA A 29 13.03 -12.09 -15.75
N PRO A 30 12.93 -13.37 -16.15
CA PRO A 30 13.95 -14.38 -15.86
C PRO A 30 15.35 -14.06 -16.41
N ASP A 31 15.45 -13.24 -17.46
CA ASP A 31 16.71 -12.76 -18.05
C ASP A 31 17.28 -11.51 -17.35
N GLY A 32 16.58 -11.01 -16.31
CA GLY A 32 16.95 -9.84 -15.54
C GLY A 32 16.41 -8.52 -16.09
N GLU A 33 15.64 -8.52 -17.17
CA GLU A 33 14.99 -7.31 -17.68
C GLU A 33 13.95 -6.80 -16.66
N ARG A 34 14.00 -5.49 -16.36
CA ARG A 34 13.05 -4.85 -15.45
C ARG A 34 12.03 -4.04 -16.24
N THR A 35 10.76 -4.34 -16.01
CA THR A 35 9.62 -3.57 -16.55
C THR A 35 8.79 -3.03 -15.39
N TRP A 36 7.97 -2.02 -15.66
CA TRP A 36 7.08 -1.47 -14.65
C TRP A 36 5.73 -1.11 -15.25
N VAL A 37 4.68 -1.19 -14.42
CA VAL A 37 3.34 -0.72 -14.77
C VAL A 37 2.79 0.17 -13.67
N TRP A 38 1.92 1.09 -14.06
CA TRP A 38 1.06 1.80 -13.13
C TRP A 38 -0.19 0.98 -12.85
N ALA A 39 -0.63 0.96 -11.59
CA ALA A 39 -1.86 0.31 -11.18
C ALA A 39 -2.60 1.16 -10.14
N HIS A 40 -3.94 1.18 -10.21
CA HIS A 40 -4.76 1.75 -9.15
C HIS A 40 -4.61 0.94 -7.86
N GLY A 41 -4.64 1.62 -6.71
CA GLY A 41 -4.76 0.95 -5.40
C GLY A 41 -6.13 0.27 -5.17
N SER A 42 -7.13 0.57 -6.01
CA SER A 42 -8.48 -0.02 -6.00
C SER A 42 -8.89 -0.51 -7.39
N SER A 43 -10.01 -1.24 -7.48
CA SER A 43 -10.66 -1.48 -8.76
C SER A 43 -11.11 -0.15 -9.39
N ALA A 44 -10.63 0.14 -10.60
CA ALA A 44 -11.08 1.24 -11.44
C ALA A 44 -11.50 0.71 -12.82
N ASP A 45 -12.42 1.40 -13.49
CA ASP A 45 -12.93 1.07 -14.82
C ASP A 45 -12.13 1.74 -15.96
N HIS A 46 -10.98 2.32 -15.63
CA HIS A 46 -10.08 2.97 -16.56
C HIS A 46 -8.62 2.67 -16.22
N ASP A 47 -7.74 2.89 -17.18
CA ASP A 47 -6.29 2.79 -16.97
C ASP A 47 -5.79 3.95 -16.08
N PRO A 48 -4.73 3.74 -15.27
CA PRO A 48 -4.15 4.80 -14.47
C PRO A 48 -3.59 5.93 -15.34
N VAL A 49 -4.01 7.15 -15.05
CA VAL A 49 -3.46 8.37 -15.68
C VAL A 49 -2.71 9.18 -14.62
N PRO A 50 -1.38 9.03 -14.52
CA PRO A 50 -0.54 9.81 -13.61
C PRO A 50 -0.75 11.31 -13.68
N ALA A 51 -1.02 11.92 -12.54
CA ALA A 51 -0.85 13.35 -12.34
C ALA A 51 0.03 13.61 -11.10
N PRO A 52 0.79 14.71 -11.10
CA PRO A 52 1.35 15.24 -9.87
C PRO A 52 0.20 15.45 -8.89
N ALA A 53 0.29 14.83 -7.73
CA ALA A 53 -0.67 15.07 -6.67
C ALA A 53 0.06 15.62 -5.45
N ASP A 54 -0.52 16.64 -4.84
CA ASP A 54 -0.18 16.90 -3.45
C ASP A 54 -0.59 15.68 -2.64
N THR A 55 0.28 15.20 -1.76
CA THR A 55 -0.03 14.08 -0.86
C THR A 55 -1.26 14.34 0.00
N ALA A 56 -1.67 15.60 0.16
CA ALA A 56 -2.90 16.02 0.82
C ALA A 56 -4.19 15.79 -0.02
N ASP A 57 -4.08 15.77 -1.34
CA ASP A 57 -5.23 15.75 -2.28
C ASP A 57 -5.55 14.34 -2.80
N VAL A 58 -4.62 13.40 -2.69
CA VAL A 58 -4.90 11.99 -3.03
C VAL A 58 -5.90 11.47 -2.01
N ALA A 59 -6.91 10.72 -2.46
CA ALA A 59 -7.81 10.00 -1.56
C ALA A 59 -7.00 9.00 -0.72
N CYS A 60 -6.38 9.45 0.39
CA CYS A 60 -5.57 8.54 1.17
C CYS A 60 -6.50 7.53 1.83
N ARG A 61 -6.15 6.26 1.71
CA ARG A 61 -6.86 5.19 2.36
C ARG A 61 -6.10 4.81 3.62
N CYS A 62 -6.78 4.15 4.53
CA CYS A 62 -6.12 3.52 5.66
C CYS A 62 -5.18 2.43 5.15
N ASP A 63 -3.87 2.52 5.38
CA ASP A 63 -2.89 1.50 4.93
C ASP A 63 -3.10 0.12 5.59
N PHE A 64 -3.93 0.06 6.64
CA PHE A 64 -4.27 -1.18 7.34
C PHE A 64 -5.59 -1.81 6.90
N CYS A 65 -6.49 -1.08 6.24
CA CYS A 65 -7.77 -1.67 5.86
C CYS A 65 -8.39 -1.03 4.62
N SER A 66 -7.65 -0.21 3.88
CA SER A 66 -8.07 0.47 2.66
C SER A 66 -9.33 1.35 2.77
N ALA A 67 -9.81 1.63 3.99
CA ALA A 67 -10.97 2.47 4.23
C ALA A 67 -10.68 3.94 3.85
N PRO A 68 -11.62 4.65 3.19
CA PRO A 68 -11.39 6.00 2.65
C PRO A 68 -11.25 7.12 3.70
N ASN A 69 -11.44 6.81 4.98
CA ASN A 69 -11.54 7.79 6.06
C ASN A 69 -10.33 7.73 7.00
N TRP A 70 -9.14 8.04 6.48
CA TRP A 70 -7.95 8.20 7.32
C TRP A 70 -8.01 9.54 8.08
N GLY A 71 -7.51 9.54 9.32
CA GLY A 71 -7.45 10.75 10.15
C GLY A 71 -6.17 10.84 10.98
N TRP A 72 -5.27 9.87 10.80
CA TRP A 72 -4.03 9.75 11.55
C TRP A 72 -2.88 9.40 10.60
N THR A 73 -1.73 10.02 10.83
CA THR A 73 -0.45 9.64 10.24
C THR A 73 0.40 8.97 11.31
N ILE A 74 1.07 7.87 10.95
CA ILE A 74 2.03 7.16 11.78
C ILE A 74 3.34 7.09 11.01
N ARG A 75 4.45 7.41 11.66
CA ARG A 75 5.78 7.38 11.05
C ARG A 75 6.61 6.27 11.69
N THR A 76 7.26 5.45 10.88
CA THR A 76 8.21 4.44 11.33
C THR A 76 9.62 5.05 11.41
N THR A 77 10.45 4.59 12.35
CA THR A 77 11.85 5.05 12.45
C THR A 77 12.77 4.33 11.49
N LYS A 78 12.37 3.14 11.03
CA LYS A 78 13.09 2.31 10.05
C LYS A 78 12.24 2.13 8.80
N ARG A 79 12.90 1.86 7.67
CA ARG A 79 12.24 1.38 6.45
C ARG A 79 12.38 -0.12 6.37
N PHE A 80 11.43 -0.77 5.71
CA PHE A 80 11.49 -2.20 5.44
C PHE A 80 11.00 -2.50 4.02
N THR A 81 11.41 -3.66 3.52
CA THR A 81 10.95 -4.21 2.24
C THR A 81 10.33 -5.55 2.53
N VAL A 82 9.13 -5.79 2.00
CA VAL A 82 8.51 -7.11 1.99
C VAL A 82 8.66 -7.69 0.60
N VAL A 83 9.20 -8.90 0.54
CA VAL A 83 9.26 -9.69 -0.70
C VAL A 83 8.12 -10.70 -0.63
N ALA A 84 7.21 -10.64 -1.58
CA ALA A 84 6.07 -11.54 -1.69
C ALA A 84 6.17 -12.35 -3.00
N GLY A 85 5.73 -13.61 -2.95
CA GLY A 85 5.89 -14.57 -4.05
C GLY A 85 7.23 -15.32 -4.05
N GLU A 86 7.29 -16.41 -4.82
CA GLU A 86 8.49 -17.24 -5.00
C GLU A 86 8.95 -17.21 -6.47
N GLY A 87 10.26 -17.18 -6.68
CA GLY A 87 10.86 -17.23 -8.02
C GLY A 87 10.65 -15.96 -8.86
N ALA A 88 10.54 -16.12 -10.19
CA ALA A 88 10.49 -15.01 -11.16
C ALA A 88 9.21 -14.16 -11.10
N ASN A 89 8.19 -14.58 -10.35
CA ASN A 89 6.92 -13.87 -10.20
C ASN A 89 6.79 -13.14 -8.85
N GLY A 90 7.86 -13.08 -8.06
CA GLY A 90 7.87 -12.33 -6.82
C GLY A 90 7.80 -10.82 -7.07
N TYR A 91 7.17 -10.09 -6.16
CA TYR A 91 7.18 -8.64 -6.13
C TYR A 91 7.82 -8.12 -4.83
N GLN A 92 8.37 -6.91 -4.90
CA GLN A 92 8.93 -6.22 -3.74
C GLN A 92 8.05 -5.01 -3.41
N ALA A 93 7.53 -4.97 -2.18
CA ALA A 93 6.82 -3.83 -1.64
C ALA A 93 7.73 -3.09 -0.66
N ASN A 94 8.06 -1.84 -0.98
CA ASN A 94 8.91 -1.00 -0.15
C ASN A 94 8.06 -0.07 0.73
N ASP A 95 8.35 -0.08 2.03
CA ASP A 95 7.78 0.87 2.97
C ASP A 95 8.34 2.28 2.74
N ASN A 96 7.46 3.26 2.62
CA ASN A 96 7.80 4.68 2.61
C ASN A 96 7.79 5.31 4.01
N GLY A 97 7.54 4.49 5.03
CA GLY A 97 7.39 4.74 6.46
C GLY A 97 6.57 5.95 6.85
N ARG A 98 5.54 6.23 6.05
CA ARG A 98 4.43 7.10 6.40
C ARG A 98 3.14 6.32 6.17
N TRP A 99 2.45 6.02 7.27
CA TRP A 99 1.24 5.21 7.27
C TRP A 99 0.04 6.04 7.65
N SER A 100 -1.04 5.92 6.90
CA SER A 100 -2.34 6.52 7.13
C SER A 100 -3.23 5.51 7.84
N ALA A 101 -3.86 5.91 8.94
CA ALA A 101 -4.78 5.06 9.68
C ALA A 101 -6.16 5.70 9.81
N CYS A 102 -7.21 4.89 9.74
CA CYS A 102 -8.55 5.25 10.21
C CYS A 102 -8.66 5.06 11.73
N LEU A 103 -9.71 5.59 12.37
CA LEU A 103 -9.86 5.56 13.83
C LEU A 103 -9.80 4.13 14.42
N PRO A 104 -10.51 3.13 13.86
CA PRO A 104 -10.39 1.76 14.36
C PRO A 104 -8.97 1.19 14.25
N CYS A 105 -8.32 1.32 13.09
CA CYS A 105 -6.97 0.78 12.90
C CYS A 105 -5.94 1.49 13.77
N LYS A 106 -6.07 2.81 13.98
CA LYS A 106 -5.24 3.57 14.92
C LYS A 106 -5.30 2.99 16.34
N ARG A 107 -6.48 2.59 16.83
CA ARG A 107 -6.62 1.94 18.14
C ARG A 107 -5.88 0.60 18.19
N HIS A 108 -5.97 -0.20 17.14
CA HIS A 108 -5.26 -1.48 17.07
C HIS A 108 -3.75 -1.31 16.95
N VAL A 109 -3.26 -0.28 16.25
CA VAL A 109 -1.83 0.07 16.21
C VAL A 109 -1.32 0.40 17.62
N VAL A 110 -2.00 1.31 18.33
CA VAL A 110 -1.62 1.68 19.72
C VAL A 110 -1.60 0.47 20.64
N ASN A 111 -2.58 -0.44 20.49
CA ASN A 111 -2.65 -1.67 21.28
C ASN A 111 -1.73 -2.78 20.77
N ARG A 112 -0.99 -2.56 19.68
CA ARG A 112 -0.16 -3.56 18.97
C ARG A 112 -0.94 -4.85 18.63
N ASP A 113 -2.21 -4.71 18.30
CA ASP A 113 -3.14 -5.82 18.02
C ASP A 113 -3.15 -6.16 16.53
N VAL A 114 -2.11 -6.89 16.09
CA VAL A 114 -1.92 -7.34 14.71
C VAL A 114 -3.11 -8.17 14.23
N ALA A 115 -3.65 -9.03 15.09
CA ALA A 115 -4.76 -9.92 14.73
C ALA A 115 -6.02 -9.12 14.34
N ARG A 116 -6.34 -8.05 15.06
CA ARG A 116 -7.47 -7.18 14.70
C ARG A 116 -7.20 -6.33 13.46
N LEU A 117 -5.96 -5.87 13.24
CA LEU A 117 -5.59 -5.20 11.98
C LEU A 117 -5.80 -6.14 10.79
N LEU A 118 -5.26 -7.36 10.87
CA LEU A 118 -5.38 -8.39 9.84
C LEU A 118 -6.84 -8.77 9.57
N HIS A 119 -7.64 -8.95 10.63
CA HIS A 119 -9.07 -9.22 10.47
C HIS A 119 -9.78 -8.12 9.68
N ARG A 120 -9.52 -6.85 10.01
CA ARG A 120 -10.13 -5.71 9.30
C ARG A 120 -9.67 -5.62 7.84
N ALA A 121 -8.38 -5.85 7.57
CA ALA A 121 -7.85 -5.89 6.22
C ALA A 121 -8.51 -6.99 5.38
N MET A 122 -8.61 -8.21 5.94
CA MET A 122 -9.20 -9.35 5.24
C MET A 122 -10.70 -9.19 4.96
N MET A 123 -11.43 -8.46 5.81
CA MET A 123 -12.83 -8.09 5.51
C MET A 123 -12.94 -7.26 4.23
N GLU A 124 -12.02 -6.32 4.02
CA GLU A 124 -12.02 -5.46 2.83
C GLU A 124 -11.48 -6.21 1.60
N VAL A 125 -10.48 -7.09 1.77
CA VAL A 125 -10.06 -8.02 0.69
C VAL A 125 -11.22 -8.87 0.21
N ARG A 126 -12.01 -9.48 1.10
CA ARG A 126 -13.18 -10.31 0.73
C ARG A 126 -14.26 -9.52 0.03
N LYS A 127 -14.45 -8.26 0.43
CA LYS A 127 -15.42 -7.37 -0.19
C LYS A 127 -14.99 -6.94 -1.60
N SER A 128 -13.71 -6.64 -1.80
CA SER A 128 -13.15 -6.23 -3.09
C SER A 128 -13.03 -7.38 -4.08
N PHE A 129 -12.79 -8.59 -3.59
CA PHE A 129 -12.61 -9.79 -4.40
C PHE A 129 -13.60 -10.88 -3.97
N PRO A 130 -14.92 -10.68 -4.19
CA PRO A 130 -15.92 -11.66 -3.79
C PRO A 130 -15.84 -12.92 -4.65
N GLY A 131 -15.88 -14.09 -4.03
CA GLY A 131 -15.91 -15.38 -4.73
C GLY A 131 -14.55 -15.96 -5.12
N GLU A 132 -13.45 -15.30 -4.74
CA GLU A 132 -12.10 -15.84 -4.89
C GLU A 132 -11.86 -17.12 -4.08
N SER A 133 -10.82 -17.85 -4.45
CA SER A 133 -10.48 -19.12 -3.82
C SER A 133 -10.00 -18.95 -2.36
N GLN A 134 -10.13 -20.02 -1.56
CA GLN A 134 -9.55 -20.04 -0.21
C GLN A 134 -8.02 -19.92 -0.23
N GLU A 135 -7.39 -20.38 -1.31
CA GLU A 135 -5.95 -20.28 -1.48
C GLU A 135 -5.51 -18.83 -1.73
N PHE A 136 -6.24 -18.09 -2.58
CA PHE A 136 -6.06 -16.65 -2.76
C PHE A 136 -6.19 -15.90 -1.42
N TYR A 137 -7.24 -16.19 -0.65
CA TYR A 137 -7.44 -15.53 0.64
C TYR A 137 -6.38 -15.86 1.68
N ARG A 138 -5.81 -17.07 1.66
CA ARG A 138 -4.68 -17.43 2.53
C ARG A 138 -3.41 -16.71 2.12
N ALA A 139 -3.14 -16.62 0.81
CA ALA A 139 -2.00 -15.87 0.28
C ALA A 139 -2.09 -14.39 0.66
N ALA A 140 -3.24 -13.75 0.43
CA ALA A 140 -3.48 -12.36 0.81
C ALA A 140 -3.32 -12.14 2.32
N GLN A 141 -3.83 -13.05 3.16
CA GLN A 141 -3.65 -12.96 4.61
C GLN A 141 -2.17 -13.04 5.01
N LYS A 142 -1.39 -13.96 4.42
CA LYS A 142 0.04 -14.13 4.68
C LYS A 142 0.83 -12.88 4.28
N GLU A 143 0.52 -12.29 3.13
CA GLU A 143 1.16 -11.05 2.66
C GLU A 143 0.87 -9.88 3.60
N LEU A 144 -0.40 -9.68 3.97
CA LEU A 144 -0.81 -8.62 4.90
C LEU A 144 -0.17 -8.81 6.29
N GLU A 145 -0.09 -10.05 6.78
CA GLU A 145 0.57 -10.36 8.05
C GLU A 145 2.06 -10.01 8.00
N GLY A 146 2.75 -10.33 6.90
CA GLY A 146 4.14 -9.94 6.67
C GLY A 146 4.32 -8.42 6.68
N PHE A 147 3.42 -7.69 6.00
CA PHE A 147 3.46 -6.24 5.91
C PHE A 147 3.21 -5.56 7.27
N TYR A 148 2.24 -6.02 8.05
CA TYR A 148 1.96 -5.48 9.39
C TYR A 148 3.04 -5.85 10.41
N THR A 149 3.63 -7.04 10.29
CA THR A 149 4.79 -7.42 11.10
C THR A 149 5.97 -6.51 10.80
N GLY A 150 6.27 -6.28 9.52
CA GLY A 150 7.30 -5.32 9.09
C GLY A 150 7.07 -3.92 9.65
N PHE A 151 5.84 -3.42 9.60
CA PHE A 151 5.46 -2.13 10.18
C PHE A 151 5.80 -2.04 11.67
N PHE A 152 5.46 -3.05 12.48
CA PHE A 152 5.76 -3.02 13.92
C PHE A 152 7.25 -3.22 14.25
N LEU A 153 7.98 -3.97 13.43
CA LEU A 153 9.44 -4.11 13.53
C LEU A 153 10.16 -2.81 13.13
N ALA A 154 9.52 -2.00 12.30
CA ALA A 154 10.01 -0.69 11.90
C ALA A 154 9.79 0.41 12.95
N GLU A 155 9.39 0.04 14.17
CA GLU A 155 9.23 0.93 15.33
C GLU A 155 8.34 2.13 15.03
N PRO A 156 7.02 1.91 14.87
CA PRO A 156 6.09 2.99 14.59
C PRO A 156 5.99 3.93 15.79
N GLY A 157 6.07 5.23 15.53
CA GLY A 157 5.84 6.28 16.52
C GLY A 157 4.35 6.44 16.87
N GLU A 158 4.07 7.46 17.69
CA GLU A 158 2.70 7.76 18.08
C GLU A 158 1.84 8.26 16.89
N PRO A 159 0.57 7.85 16.76
CA PRO A 159 -0.29 8.35 15.70
C PRO A 159 -0.64 9.82 15.88
N GLU A 160 -0.25 10.65 14.92
CA GLU A 160 -0.53 12.09 14.87
C GLU A 160 -1.82 12.34 14.10
N ARG A 161 -2.71 13.20 14.61
CA ARG A 161 -3.94 13.55 13.87
C ARG A 161 -3.56 14.38 12.65
N THR A 162 -4.03 13.96 11.48
CA THR A 162 -3.85 14.76 10.27
C THR A 162 -4.75 15.99 10.37
N VAL A 163 -4.15 17.16 10.53
CA VAL A 163 -4.86 18.44 10.42
C VAL A 163 -5.01 18.73 8.93
N LYS A 164 -6.24 18.88 8.46
CA LYS A 164 -6.52 19.45 7.14
C LYS A 164 -6.45 20.96 7.23
#